data_AF-A0A2N3WPW7-F1
#
_entry.id   AF-A0A2N3WPW7-F1
#
_cell.length_a   1.000
_cell.length_b   1.000
_cell.length_c   1.000
_cell.angle_alpha   90.00
_cell.angle_beta   90.00
_cell.angle_gamma   90.00
#
_symmetry.space_group_name_H-M   'P 1'
#
loop_
_entity.id
_entity.type
_entity.pdbx_description
1 polymer ?
#
loop_
_entity_poly.entity_id
_entity_poly.type
_entity_poly.pdbx_seq_one_letter_code
_entity_poly.pdbx_strand_id
1 'polypeptide(L)'
;MSEIAWFVDNLDDARSDFSVYHRIDEVEHLPAERFAAYVRRLPVYGGAVAHRIRQDAEPAQEPAPAPEEMPWRDIRDLMRTDPLFMGQGTAVDIPAA
;
A
#
# COMPACT_ATOMS: atom_id res chain seq x y z
N MET A 1 16.26 3.18 -15.61
CA MET A 1 15.20 3.72 -16.49
C MET A 1 15.35 5.24 -16.52
N SER A 2 15.03 5.93 -17.61
CA SER A 2 15.09 7.41 -17.63
C SER A 2 13.80 8.00 -17.05
N GLU A 3 13.88 9.21 -16.50
CA GLU A 3 12.71 9.95 -15.96
C GLU A 3 11.60 10.10 -17.01
N ILE A 4 11.98 10.31 -18.28
CA ILE A 4 11.03 10.43 -19.38
C ILE A 4 10.33 9.09 -19.64
N ALA A 5 11.06 7.98 -19.65
CA ALA A 5 10.46 6.66 -19.85
C ALA A 5 9.49 6.31 -18.71
N TRP A 6 9.90 6.55 -17.45
CA TRP A 6 9.03 6.36 -16.29
C TRP A 6 7.73 7.15 -16.42
N PHE A 7 7.81 8.42 -16.82
CA PHE A 7 6.62 9.26 -16.96
C PHE A 7 5.69 8.76 -18.07
N VAL A 8 6.24 8.32 -19.21
CA VAL A 8 5.46 7.75 -20.31
C VAL A 8 4.77 6.45 -19.88
N ASP A 9 5.46 5.59 -19.13
CA ASP A 9 4.90 4.33 -18.62
C ASP A 9 3.78 4.56 -17.58
N ASN A 10 3.76 5.72 -16.92
CA ASN A 10 2.74 6.11 -15.93
C ASN A 10 1.81 7.23 -16.45
N LEU A 11 1.69 7.41 -17.77
CA LEU A 11 0.90 8.48 -18.36
C LEU A 11 -0.60 8.35 -18.04
N ASP A 12 -1.12 7.12 -17.94
CA ASP A 12 -2.53 6.88 -17.62
C ASP A 12 -2.87 7.24 -16.15
N ASP A 13 -1.93 7.01 -15.23
CA ASP A 13 -2.05 7.47 -13.84
C ASP A 13 -2.10 9.00 -13.80
N ALA A 14 -1.25 9.66 -14.60
CA ALA A 14 -1.29 11.12 -14.73
C ALA A 14 -2.61 11.61 -15.33
N ARG A 15 -3.11 11.00 -16.42
CA ARG A 15 -4.42 11.35 -17.03
C ARG A 15 -5.57 11.23 -16.03
N SER A 16 -5.59 10.14 -15.26
CA SER A 16 -6.58 9.92 -14.20
C SER A 16 -6.54 11.06 -13.16
N ASP A 17 -5.34 11.39 -12.66
CA ASP A 17 -5.17 12.48 -11.70
C ASP A 17 -5.54 13.86 -12.29
N PHE A 18 -5.24 14.10 -13.57
CA PHE A 18 -5.64 15.31 -14.28
C PHE A 18 -7.17 15.44 -14.38
N SER A 19 -7.89 14.36 -14.70
CA SER A 19 -9.35 14.38 -14.76
C SER A 19 -9.94 14.65 -13.36
N VAL A 20 -9.43 14.01 -12.31
CA VAL A 20 -9.95 14.17 -10.94
C VAL A 20 -9.65 15.55 -10.36
N TYR A 21 -8.39 15.98 -10.37
CA TYR A 21 -7.97 17.18 -9.64
C TYR A 21 -8.04 18.46 -10.47
N HIS A 22 -7.97 18.35 -11.79
CA HIS A 22 -7.97 19.49 -12.69
C HIS A 22 -9.19 19.55 -13.62
N ARG A 23 -10.01 18.49 -13.69
CA ARG A 23 -11.15 18.37 -14.63
C ARG A 23 -10.71 18.56 -16.08
N ILE A 24 -9.59 17.94 -16.42
CA ILE A 24 -9.00 17.95 -17.77
C ILE A 24 -8.97 16.51 -18.26
N ASP A 25 -9.72 16.23 -19.33
CA ASP A 25 -9.83 14.88 -19.88
C ASP A 25 -8.79 14.62 -20.99
N GLU A 26 -8.41 15.64 -21.75
CA GLU A 26 -7.43 15.53 -22.84
C GLU A 26 -6.17 16.36 -22.55
N VAL A 27 -5.21 15.75 -21.85
CA VAL A 27 -4.00 16.43 -21.36
C VAL A 27 -3.02 16.75 -22.48
N GLU A 28 -3.06 16.01 -23.58
CA GLU A 28 -2.17 16.11 -24.74
C GLU A 28 -2.41 17.38 -25.55
N HIS A 29 -3.61 17.94 -25.44
CA HIS A 29 -4.00 19.18 -26.11
C HIS A 29 -3.68 20.43 -25.28
N LEU A 30 -3.14 20.26 -24.06
CA LEU A 30 -2.74 21.40 -23.25
C LEU A 30 -1.50 22.10 -23.82
N PRO A 31 -1.46 23.43 -23.83
CA PRO A 31 -0.22 24.16 -24.03
C PRO A 31 0.83 23.68 -23.02
N ALA A 32 2.06 23.48 -23.49
CA ALA A 32 3.16 22.91 -22.69
C ALA A 32 3.37 23.64 -21.35
N GLU A 33 3.21 24.97 -21.33
CA GLU A 33 3.29 25.78 -20.12
C GLU A 33 2.22 25.39 -19.08
N ARG A 34 0.96 25.20 -19.51
CA ARG A 34 -0.13 24.81 -18.62
C ARG A 34 0.02 23.37 -18.16
N PHE A 35 0.41 22.48 -19.07
CA PHE A 35 0.73 21.09 -18.74
C PHE A 35 1.82 21.04 -17.65
N ALA A 36 2.93 21.75 -17.83
CA ALA A 36 4.03 21.79 -16.87
C ALA A 36 3.61 22.37 -15.51
N ALA A 37 2.74 23.38 -15.49
CA ALA A 37 2.23 23.96 -14.24
C ALA A 37 1.37 22.97 -13.44
N TYR A 38 0.55 22.16 -14.12
CA TYR A 38 -0.31 21.17 -13.46
C TYR A 38 0.43 19.89 -13.08
N VAL A 39 1.28 19.36 -13.97
CA VAL A 39 1.99 18.09 -13.72
C VAL A 39 2.88 18.17 -12.48
N ARG A 40 3.49 19.33 -12.21
CA ARG A 40 4.30 19.59 -11.00
C ARG A 40 3.51 19.47 -9.69
N ARG A 41 2.18 19.56 -9.75
CA ARG A 41 1.31 19.48 -8.58
C ARG A 41 0.84 18.06 -8.29
N LEU A 42 0.89 17.15 -9.26
CA LEU A 42 0.41 15.77 -9.11
C LEU A 42 1.07 15.02 -7.94
N PRO A 43 2.39 15.14 -7.68
CA PRO A 43 3.02 14.47 -6.54
C PRO A 43 2.49 14.94 -5.17
N VAL A 44 1.92 16.15 -5.11
CA VAL A 44 1.36 16.73 -3.88
C VAL A 44 -0.07 16.24 -3.65
N TYR A 45 -0.76 15.82 -4.70
CA TYR A 45 -2.09 15.23 -4.58
C TYR A 45 -1.99 13.79 -4.09
N GLY A 46 -3.05 13.29 -3.43
CA GLY A 46 -3.12 11.90 -2.99
C GLY A 46 -3.45 10.90 -4.11
N GLY A 47 -3.14 11.24 -5.36
CA GLY A 47 -3.53 10.50 -6.56
C GLY A 47 -2.66 9.30 -6.90
N ALA A 48 -2.92 8.73 -8.07
CA ALA A 48 -2.21 7.56 -8.59
C ALA A 48 -0.70 7.85 -8.77
N VAL A 49 -0.34 9.03 -9.29
CA VAL A 49 1.06 9.43 -9.49
C VAL A 49 1.80 9.51 -8.15
N ALA A 50 1.20 10.13 -7.13
CA ALA A 50 1.82 10.21 -5.81
C ALA A 50 1.90 8.86 -5.10
N HIS A 51 0.97 7.93 -5.38
CA HIS A 51 1.07 6.56 -4.92
C HIS A 51 2.25 5.84 -5.57
N ARG A 52 2.40 5.95 -6.90
CA ARG A 52 3.53 5.34 -7.63
C ARG A 52 4.88 5.86 -7.13
N ILE A 53 5.02 7.19 -6.98
CA ILE A 53 6.25 7.79 -6.46
C ILE A 53 6.61 7.24 -5.08
N ARG A 54 5.62 7.03 -4.21
CA ARG A 54 5.85 6.42 -2.88
C ARG A 54 6.29 4.95 -3.00
N GLN A 55 5.63 4.16 -3.84
CA GLN A 55 6.01 2.76 -4.07
C GLN A 55 7.44 2.63 -4.59
N ASP A 56 7.85 3.51 -5.50
CA ASP A 56 9.19 3.48 -6.07
C ASP A 56 10.27 4.01 -5.09
N ALA A 57 9.86 4.85 -4.13
CA ALA A 57 10.73 5.36 -3.08
C ALA A 57 10.88 4.40 -1.89
N GLU A 58 9.92 3.49 -1.68
CA GLU A 58 10.03 2.47 -0.65
C GLU A 58 11.13 1.47 -1.03
N PRO A 59 12.13 1.25 -0.15
CA PRO A 59 13.08 0.18 -0.38
C PRO A 59 12.29 -1.12 -0.47
N ALA A 60 12.60 -1.95 -1.47
CA ALA A 60 12.01 -3.28 -1.60
C ALA A 60 12.10 -3.95 -0.22
N GLN A 61 10.95 -4.15 0.43
CA GLN A 61 10.92 -4.92 1.66
C GLN A 61 11.44 -6.29 1.28
N GLU A 62 12.64 -6.64 1.77
CA GLU A 62 13.08 -8.02 1.74
C GLU A 62 11.94 -8.82 2.36
N PRO A 63 11.45 -9.88 1.68
CA PRO A 63 10.38 -10.69 2.21
C PRO A 63 10.80 -11.11 3.61
N ALA A 64 9.96 -10.79 4.60
CA ALA A 64 10.22 -11.21 5.98
C ALA A 64 10.58 -12.70 5.94
N PRO A 65 11.63 -13.13 6.67
CA PRO A 65 12.00 -14.54 6.71
C PRO A 65 10.72 -15.31 7.01
N ALA A 66 10.40 -16.29 6.15
CA ALA A 66 9.24 -17.14 6.36
C ALA A 66 9.29 -17.61 7.81
N PRO A 67 8.16 -17.55 8.56
CA PRO A 67 8.14 -17.99 9.94
C PRO A 67 8.76 -19.37 9.95
N GLU A 68 9.89 -19.52 10.65
CA GLU A 68 10.52 -20.81 10.87
C GLU A 68 9.39 -21.72 11.35
N GLU A 69 9.06 -22.75 10.57
CA GLU A 69 8.03 -23.71 10.95
C GLU A 69 8.50 -24.33 12.26
N MET A 70 8.04 -23.81 13.39
CA MET A 70 8.25 -24.48 14.65
C MET A 70 7.67 -25.88 14.50
N PRO A 71 8.46 -26.93 14.76
CA PRO A 71 7.95 -28.28 14.74
C PRO A 71 6.69 -28.33 15.61
N TRP A 72 5.59 -28.88 15.08
CA TRP A 72 4.31 -28.99 15.82
C TRP A 72 4.46 -29.61 17.22
N ARG A 73 5.51 -30.40 17.44
CA ARG A 73 5.89 -30.95 18.74
C ARG A 73 6.22 -29.85 19.76
N ASP A 74 6.93 -28.82 19.36
CA ASP A 74 7.35 -27.71 20.23
C ASP A 74 6.17 -26.80 20.57
N ILE A 75 5.23 -26.60 19.62
CA ILE A 75 3.96 -25.90 19.90
C ILE A 75 3.12 -26.67 20.92
N ARG A 76 3.03 -28.00 20.77
CA ARG A 76 2.25 -28.84 21.68
C ARG A 76 2.82 -28.85 23.10
N ASP A 77 4.15 -28.86 23.23
CA ASP A 77 4.81 -28.81 24.51
C ASP A 77 4.75 -27.41 25.12
N LEU A 78 4.80 -26.34 24.31
CA LEU A 78 4.55 -24.96 24.75
C LEU A 78 3.11 -24.79 25.28
N MET A 79 2.10 -25.27 24.54
CA MET A 79 0.70 -25.24 25.00
C MET A 79 0.45 -26.04 26.28
N ARG A 80 1.27 -27.06 26.55
CA ARG A 80 1.17 -27.89 27.75
C ARG A 80 1.88 -27.27 28.95
N THR A 81 2.92 -26.47 28.72
CA THR A 81 3.82 -25.97 29.78
C THR A 81 3.65 -24.48 30.06
N ASP A 82 3.02 -23.72 29.16
CA ASP A 82 2.80 -22.29 29.32
C ASP A 82 1.55 -21.99 30.18
N PRO A 83 1.71 -21.36 31.36
CA PRO A 83 0.59 -21.00 32.23
C PRO A 83 -0.37 -19.97 31.62
N LEU A 84 0.02 -19.22 30.57
CA LEU A 84 -0.87 -18.30 29.85
C LEU A 84 -1.98 -19.03 29.07
N PHE A 85 -1.73 -20.26 28.61
CA PHE A 85 -2.70 -21.06 27.85
C PHE A 85 -3.57 -21.95 28.74
N MET A 86 -3.14 -22.22 29.97
CA MET A 86 -3.76 -23.18 30.88
C MET A 86 -4.78 -22.55 31.86
N GLY A 87 -5.12 -21.26 31.75
CA GLY A 87 -6.06 -20.68 32.72
C GLY A 87 -6.56 -19.26 32.50
N GLN A 88 -7.55 -19.09 31.60
CA GLN A 88 -8.66 -18.14 31.77
C GLN A 88 -9.90 -18.71 31.05
N GLY A 89 -10.46 -19.79 31.60
CA GLY A 89 -11.85 -20.15 31.31
C GLY A 89 -12.78 -19.15 31.99
N THR A 90 -12.96 -17.97 31.41
CA THR A 90 -14.06 -17.09 31.82
C THR A 90 -15.33 -17.67 31.23
N ALA A 91 -16.17 -18.23 32.11
CA ALA A 91 -17.52 -18.59 31.77
C ALA A 91 -18.22 -17.34 31.21
N VAL A 92 -18.53 -17.35 29.91
CA VAL A 92 -19.40 -16.37 29.31
C VAL A 92 -20.82 -16.79 29.69
N ASP A 93 -21.39 -16.15 30.71
CA ASP A 93 -22.82 -16.23 30.99
C ASP A 93 -23.57 -15.60 29.80
N ILE A 94 -24.20 -16.44 28.99
CA ILE A 94 -25.14 -16.01 27.95
C ILE A 94 -26.50 -15.85 28.62
N PRO A 95 -27.09 -14.64 28.71
CA PRO A 95 -28.43 -14.49 29.25
C PRO A 95 -29.45 -15.14 28.31
N ALA A 96 -30.31 -16.00 28.87
CA ALA A 96 -31.45 -16.57 28.17
C ALA A 96 -32.44 -15.45 27.80
N ALA A 97 -32.88 -15.45 26.55
CA ALA A 97 -33.92 -14.58 26.01
C ALA A 97 -35.32 -14.99 26.45
#